data_AF-A0A7V9DZ09-F1
#
_entry.id   AF-A0A7V9DZ09-F1
#
_cell.length_a   1.000
_cell.length_b   1.000
_cell.length_c   1.000
_cell.angle_alpha   90.00
_cell.angle_beta   90.00
_cell.angle_gamma   90.00
#
_symmetry.space_group_name_H-M   'P 1'
#
loop_
_entity.id
_entity.type
_entity.pdbx_description
1 polymer ?
#
loop_
_entity_poly.entity_id
_entity_poly.type
_entity_poly.pdbx_seq_one_letter_code
_entity_poly.pdbx_strand_id
1 'polypeptide(L)' 'GVSKDQVDYYVELFKKVRETPEWKKFMEDGAFNQTFMSGPDYAKWVEKTETTHRELMREAGFLAKP' A
#
# COMPACT_ATOMS: atom_id res chain seq x y z
N GLY A 1 10.40 -17.19 -7.99
CA GLY A 1 9.80 -15.88 -7.68
C GLY A 1 9.26 -15.26 -8.95
N VAL A 2 8.52 -14.16 -8.86
CA VAL A 2 8.04 -13.36 -10.00
C VAL A 2 9.21 -12.57 -10.59
N SER A 3 9.29 -12.42 -11.91
CA SER A 3 10.38 -11.66 -12.57
C SER A 3 10.18 -10.15 -12.40
N LYS A 4 11.26 -9.36 -12.57
CA LYS A 4 11.18 -7.90 -12.55
C LYS A 4 10.25 -7.37 -13.63
N ASP A 5 10.33 -7.90 -14.84
CA ASP A 5 9.48 -7.46 -15.95
C ASP A 5 7.99 -7.72 -15.68
N GLN A 6 7.66 -8.83 -15.02
CA GLN A 6 6.29 -9.12 -14.60
C GLN A 6 5.81 -8.11 -13.55
N VAL A 7 6.66 -7.73 -12.58
CA VAL A 7 6.31 -6.72 -11.58
C VAL A 7 6.13 -5.34 -12.23
N ASP A 8 7.08 -4.93 -13.06
CA ASP A 8 7.08 -3.62 -13.71
C ASP A 8 5.85 -3.46 -14.63
N TYR A 9 5.45 -4.52 -15.34
CA TYR A 9 4.24 -4.52 -16.15
C TYR A 9 3.01 -4.08 -15.35
N TYR A 10 2.78 -4.67 -14.16
CA TYR A 10 1.62 -4.33 -13.34
C TYR A 10 1.74 -2.95 -12.70
N VAL A 11 2.95 -2.54 -12.29
CA VAL A 11 3.18 -1.18 -11.77
C VAL A 11 2.80 -0.14 -12.84
N GLU A 12 3.22 -0.33 -14.09
CA GLU A 12 2.88 0.56 -15.20
C GLU A 12 1.40 0.50 -15.57
N LEU A 13 0.78 -0.68 -15.52
CA LEU A 13 -0.67 -0.82 -15.72
C LEU A 13 -1.45 0.02 -14.70
N PHE A 14 -1.10 -0.08 -13.41
CA PHE A 14 -1.79 0.68 -12.37
C PHE A 14 -1.55 2.18 -12.46
N LYS A 15 -0.37 2.61 -12.90
CA LYS A 15 -0.12 4.04 -13.20
C LYS A 15 -1.09 4.56 -14.26
N LYS A 16 -1.27 3.82 -15.37
CA LYS A 16 -2.20 4.21 -16.45
C LYS A 16 -3.66 4.21 -15.98
N VAL A 17 -4.09 3.20 -15.22
CA VAL A 17 -5.46 3.15 -14.67
C VAL A 17 -5.72 4.38 -13.78
N ARG A 18 -4.75 4.77 -12.96
CA ARG A 18 -4.89 5.94 -12.08
C ARG A 18 -4.96 7.28 -12.82
N GLU A 19 -4.47 7.34 -14.05
CA GLU A 19 -4.51 8.54 -14.87
C GLU A 19 -5.89 8.78 -15.50
N THR A 20 -6.76 7.76 -15.56
CA THR A 20 -8.07 7.89 -16.22
C THR A 20 -9.01 8.83 -15.46
N PRO A 21 -9.90 9.56 -16.16
CA PRO A 21 -10.86 10.45 -15.51
C PRO A 21 -11.79 9.72 -14.55
N GLU A 22 -12.19 8.49 -14.89
CA GLU A 22 -13.10 7.68 -14.08
C GLU A 22 -12.45 7.31 -12.74
N TRP A 23 -11.17 6.93 -12.76
CA TRP A 23 -10.44 6.61 -11.54
C TRP A 23 -10.29 7.86 -10.65
N LYS A 24 -9.92 9.00 -11.25
CA LYS A 24 -9.78 10.27 -10.51
C LYS A 24 -11.09 10.68 -9.86
N LYS A 25 -12.20 10.61 -10.61
CA LYS A 25 -13.53 10.89 -10.08
C LYS A 25 -13.91 9.93 -8.95
N PHE A 26 -13.66 8.63 -9.11
CA PHE A 26 -13.93 7.65 -8.07
C PHE A 26 -13.16 7.95 -6.76
N MET A 27 -11.88 8.31 -6.87
CA MET A 27 -11.06 8.66 -5.71
C MET A 27 -11.51 9.96 -5.04
N GLU A 28 -11.94 10.95 -5.83
CA GLU A 28 -12.48 12.22 -5.34
C GLU A 28 -13.83 12.04 -4.63
N ASP A 29 -14.78 11.36 -5.28
CA ASP A 29 -16.12 11.09 -4.73
C ASP A 29 -16.04 10.28 -3.42
N GLY A 30 -15.06 9.38 -3.31
CA GLY A 30 -14.79 8.59 -2.09
C GLY A 30 -13.92 9.29 -1.04
N ALA A 31 -13.42 10.50 -1.32
CA ALA A 31 -12.44 11.21 -0.49
C ALA A 31 -11.21 10.35 -0.11
N PHE A 32 -10.77 9.48 -1.01
CA PHE A 32 -9.66 8.56 -0.76
C PHE A 32 -8.29 9.23 -0.91
N ASN A 33 -7.33 8.76 -0.12
CA ASN A 33 -5.94 9.11 -0.31
C ASN A 33 -5.41 8.49 -1.62
N GLN A 34 -4.75 9.29 -2.47
CA GLN A 34 -4.24 8.86 -3.77
C GLN A 34 -2.76 8.41 -3.76
N THR A 35 -2.19 8.19 -2.58
CA THR A 35 -0.82 7.68 -2.41
C THR A 35 -0.64 6.36 -3.16
N PHE A 36 0.45 6.25 -3.90
CA PHE A 36 0.86 5.02 -4.57
C PHE A 36 2.34 4.79 -4.36
N MET A 37 2.66 3.59 -3.89
CA MET A 37 4.01 3.17 -3.57
C MET A 37 4.24 1.82 -4.25
N SER A 38 5.48 1.60 -4.70
CA SER A 38 5.89 0.34 -5.30
C SER A 38 7.34 0.04 -4.94
N GLY A 39 7.74 -1.22 -5.03
CA GLY A 39 9.14 -1.61 -4.84
C GLY A 39 9.67 -1.29 -3.43
N PRO A 40 10.91 -0.81 -3.29
CA PRO A 40 11.55 -0.60 -1.99
C PRO A 40 10.81 0.36 -1.06
N ASP A 41 10.19 1.41 -1.60
CA ASP A 41 9.45 2.39 -0.80
C ASP A 41 8.22 1.77 -0.13
N TYR A 42 7.48 0.94 -0.88
CA TYR A 42 6.37 0.18 -0.33
C TYR A 42 6.83 -0.80 0.75
N ALA A 43 7.90 -1.56 0.48
CA ALA A 43 8.43 -2.53 1.43
C ALA A 43 8.82 -1.86 2.77
N LYS A 44 9.55 -0.74 2.69
CA LYS A 44 9.96 0.04 3.87
C LYS A 44 8.76 0.62 4.64
N TRP A 45 7.74 1.09 3.92
CA TRP A 45 6.52 1.59 4.55
C TRP A 45 5.75 0.48 5.28
N VAL A 46 5.64 -0.72 4.68
CA VAL A 46 4.98 -1.87 5.31
C VAL A 46 5.70 -2.28 6.59
N GLU A 47 7.02 -2.43 6.56
CA GLU A 47 7.82 -2.82 7.73
C GLU A 47 7.66 -1.84 8.91
N LYS A 48 7.72 -0.53 8.62
CA LYS A 48 7.49 0.50 9.64
C LYS A 48 6.07 0.41 10.20
N THR A 49 5.10 0.23 9.32
CA THR A 49 3.67 0.16 9.68
C THR A 49 3.41 -1.07 10.54
N GLU A 50 3.93 -2.23 10.17
CA GLU A 50 3.86 -3.47 10.95
C GLU A 50 4.40 -3.25 12.36
N THR A 51 5.61 -2.70 12.48
CA THR A 51 6.24 -2.42 13.78
C THR A 51 5.35 -1.51 14.63
N THR A 52 4.87 -0.42 14.05
CA THR A 52 3.98 0.55 14.72
C THR A 52 2.72 -0.14 15.24
N HIS A 53 2.05 -0.92 14.40
CA HIS A 53 0.82 -1.61 14.79
C HIS A 53 1.07 -2.67 15.86
N ARG A 54 2.18 -3.41 15.76
CA ARG A 54 2.56 -4.41 16.77
C ARG A 54 2.81 -3.76 18.13
N GLU A 55 3.49 -2.62 18.16
CA GLU A 55 3.76 -1.87 19.40
C GLU A 55 2.48 -1.35 20.04
N LEU A 56 1.59 -0.74 19.24
CA LEU A 56 0.27 -0.30 19.71
C LEU A 56 -0.55 -1.45 20.30
N MET A 57 -0.60 -2.60 19.64
CA MET A 57 -1.32 -3.77 20.13
C MET A 57 -0.70 -4.35 21.41
N ARG A 58 0.63 -4.31 21.54
CA ARG A 58 1.33 -4.71 22.76
C ARG A 58 0.97 -3.78 23.92
N GLU A 59 1.04 -2.48 23.70
CA GLU A 59 0.77 -1.44 24.70
C GLU A 59 -0.69 -1.45 25.15
N ALA A 60 -1.62 -1.71 24.23
CA ALA A 60 -3.04 -1.89 24.53
C ALA A 60 -3.37 -3.24 25.20
N GLY A 61 -2.41 -4.17 25.33
CA GLY A 61 -2.62 -5.49 25.92
C GLY A 61 -3.43 -6.45 25.06
N PHE A 62 -3.52 -6.21 23.74
CA PHE A 62 -4.33 -7.01 22.80
C PHE A 62 -3.56 -8.12 22.09
N LEU A 63 -2.25 -8.25 22.34
CA LEU A 63 -1.50 -9.41 21.85
C LEU A 63 -1.88 -10.67 22.62
N ALA A 64 -2.08 -11.77 21.90
CA ALA A 64 -2.27 -13.07 22.51
C ALA A 64 -1.09 -13.37 23.44
N LYS A 65 -1.40 -13.86 24.65
CA LYS A 65 -0.36 -14.42 25.51
C LYS A 65 0.19 -15.68 24.83
N PRO A 66 1.50 -15.95 24.97
CA PRO A 66 2.10 -17.17 24.45
C PRO A 66 1.40 -18.43 24.99
#